data_AF-P00685-F1
#
_entry.id   AF-P00685-F1
#
_cell.length_a   1.000
_cell.length_b   1.000
_cell.length_c   1.000
_cell.angle_alpha   90.00
_cell.angle_beta   90.00
_cell.angle_gamma   90.00
#
_symmetry.space_group_name_H-M   'P 1'
#
loop_
_entity.id
_entity.type
_entity.pdbx_description
1 polymer ?
#
loop_
_entity_poly.entity_id
_entity_poly.type
_entity_poly.pdbx_seq_one_letter_code
_entity_poly.pdbx_strand_id
1 'polypeptide(L)'
;KETAAMKFQRQHMDSGSSLSSSSDYCNKMMKVRNMTQESCKPVNTFVHESLQDVQAVCFQENVTCKNGQQNCHQSRSNMHITDCRQTSGSKYPNCLYQTSNMNRHIIIACEGNPYVPVHFDASVEDST
;
A
#
# COMPACT_ATOMS: atom_id res chain seq x y z
N LYS A 1 -6.41 -19.28 -8.08
CA LYS A 1 -7.03 -18.44 -7.02
C LYS A 1 -5.93 -17.58 -6.43
N GLU A 2 -6.13 -16.26 -6.30
CA GLU A 2 -5.15 -15.35 -5.69
C GLU A 2 -5.09 -15.56 -4.17
N THR A 3 -3.90 -15.66 -3.59
CA THR A 3 -3.70 -15.72 -2.13
C THR A 3 -3.69 -14.31 -1.54
N ALA A 4 -3.83 -14.18 -0.21
CA ALA A 4 -3.76 -12.87 0.45
C ALA A 4 -2.41 -12.17 0.23
N ALA A 5 -1.30 -12.91 0.28
CA ALA A 5 0.03 -12.39 -0.01
C ALA A 5 0.20 -11.93 -1.47
N MET A 6 -0.33 -12.70 -2.44
CA MET A 6 -0.32 -12.29 -3.85
C MET A 6 -1.16 -11.02 -4.07
N LYS A 7 -2.32 -10.93 -3.40
CA LYS A 7 -3.18 -9.74 -3.44
C LYS A 7 -2.47 -8.53 -2.85
N PHE A 8 -1.76 -8.68 -1.73
CA PHE A 8 -0.96 -7.61 -1.13
C PHE A 8 0.08 -7.11 -2.12
N GLN A 9 0.87 -8.01 -2.73
CA GLN A 9 1.89 -7.62 -3.71
C GLN A 9 1.28 -6.87 -4.90
N ARG A 10 0.18 -7.38 -5.47
CA ARG A 10 -0.51 -6.72 -6.58
C ARG A 10 -0.99 -5.32 -6.20
N GLN A 11 -1.60 -5.15 -5.02
CA GLN A 11 -2.23 -3.90 -4.63
C GLN A 11 -1.25 -2.88 -4.04
N HIS A 12 -0.14 -3.30 -3.45
CA HIS A 12 0.69 -2.44 -2.61
C HIS A 12 2.17 -2.41 -2.96
N MET A 13 2.72 -3.35 -3.72
CA MET A 13 4.15 -3.33 -4.05
C MET A 13 4.42 -2.68 -5.41
N ASP A 14 5.39 -1.77 -5.49
CA ASP A 14 5.93 -1.24 -6.75
C ASP A 14 7.44 -0.96 -6.65
N SER A 15 8.21 -2.02 -6.39
CA SER A 15 9.66 -1.97 -6.12
C SER A 15 10.54 -1.43 -7.25
N GLY A 16 10.01 -1.35 -8.49
CA GLY A 16 10.78 -0.99 -9.69
C GLY A 16 10.68 0.47 -10.11
N SER A 17 9.76 1.24 -9.53
CA SER A 17 9.54 2.63 -9.91
C SER A 17 10.19 3.55 -8.88
N SER A 18 11.25 4.26 -9.26
CA SER A 18 11.62 5.50 -8.56
C SER A 18 10.39 6.41 -8.51
N LEU A 19 10.06 6.98 -7.34
CA LEU A 19 8.93 7.89 -7.09
C LEU A 19 8.49 8.58 -8.38
N SER A 20 7.42 8.08 -8.99
CA SER A 20 6.91 8.66 -10.23
C SER A 20 6.36 10.04 -9.87
N SER A 21 7.13 11.08 -10.14
CA SER A 21 6.70 12.49 -10.01
C SER A 21 5.55 12.84 -10.95
N SER A 22 5.17 11.94 -11.85
CA SER A 22 3.99 12.08 -12.71
C SER A 22 2.71 12.02 -11.88
N SER A 23 1.92 13.09 -11.96
CA SER A 23 0.57 13.19 -11.40
C SER A 23 -0.36 12.05 -11.82
N ASP A 24 -0.12 11.42 -12.97
CA ASP A 24 -0.91 10.30 -13.50
C ASP A 24 -0.53 8.91 -12.98
N TYR A 25 0.46 8.80 -12.09
CA TYR A 25 0.90 7.49 -11.56
C TYR A 25 -0.27 6.67 -11.02
N CYS A 26 -1.07 7.24 -10.11
CA CYS A 26 -2.20 6.53 -9.53
C CYS A 26 -3.26 6.15 -10.57
N ASN A 27 -3.56 7.02 -11.54
CA ASN A 27 -4.50 6.70 -12.63
C ASN A 27 -4.08 5.44 -13.39
N LYS A 28 -2.78 5.33 -13.70
CA LYS A 28 -2.21 4.18 -14.41
C LYS A 28 -2.16 2.95 -13.51
N MET A 29 -1.60 3.08 -12.31
CA MET A 29 -1.33 1.97 -11.41
C MET A 29 -2.60 1.35 -10.86
N MET A 30 -3.58 2.15 -10.46
CA MET A 30 -4.88 1.62 -10.01
C MET A 30 -5.55 0.77 -11.10
N LYS A 31 -5.39 1.15 -12.37
CA LYS A 31 -5.91 0.39 -13.52
C LYS A 31 -5.11 -0.88 -13.80
N VAL A 32 -3.78 -0.79 -13.95
CA VAL A 32 -2.95 -1.97 -14.29
C VAL A 32 -2.91 -3.01 -13.16
N ARG A 33 -3.16 -2.60 -11.92
CA ARG A 33 -3.27 -3.50 -10.77
C ARG A 33 -4.69 -4.03 -10.53
N ASN A 34 -5.62 -3.80 -11.47
CA ASN A 34 -7.01 -4.25 -11.42
C ASN A 34 -7.78 -3.78 -10.17
N MET A 35 -7.55 -2.55 -9.73
CA MET A 35 -8.30 -1.92 -8.63
C MET A 35 -9.41 -0.98 -9.11
N THR A 36 -9.65 -0.94 -10.43
CA THR A 36 -10.69 -0.12 -11.08
C THR A 36 -11.61 -0.95 -11.98
N GLN A 37 -11.61 -2.29 -11.86
CA GLN A 37 -12.34 -3.17 -12.80
C GLN A 37 -13.85 -3.18 -12.59
N GLU A 38 -14.33 -3.23 -11.35
CA GLU A 38 -15.77 -3.28 -11.03
C GLU A 38 -16.27 -1.97 -10.40
N SER A 39 -15.37 -1.26 -9.72
CA SER A 39 -15.61 0.03 -9.09
C SER A 39 -14.26 0.73 -8.89
N CYS A 40 -14.29 2.04 -8.60
CA CYS A 40 -13.07 2.75 -8.24
C CYS A 40 -12.74 2.46 -6.77
N LYS A 41 -11.66 1.73 -6.48
CA LYS A 41 -11.17 1.60 -5.10
C LYS A 41 -10.84 3.00 -4.56
N PRO A 42 -11.46 3.49 -3.47
CA PRO A 42 -11.35 4.91 -3.10
C PRO A 42 -9.96 5.36 -2.65
N VAL A 43 -9.23 4.49 -1.94
CA VAL A 43 -7.89 4.78 -1.41
C VAL A 43 -7.00 3.55 -1.58
N ASN A 44 -5.74 3.77 -1.91
CA ASN A 44 -4.70 2.75 -1.94
C ASN A 44 -3.32 3.38 -1.74
N THR A 45 -2.37 2.61 -1.20
CA THR A 45 -0.98 3.03 -1.07
C THR A 45 -0.07 2.03 -1.79
N PHE A 46 0.88 2.53 -2.56
CA PHE A 46 1.97 1.76 -3.15
C PHE A 46 3.26 2.00 -2.39
N VAL A 47 4.06 0.95 -2.21
CA VAL A 47 5.35 0.97 -1.51
C VAL A 47 6.46 0.73 -2.54
N HIS A 48 7.42 1.66 -2.57
CA HIS A 48 8.52 1.71 -3.52
C HIS A 48 9.82 1.15 -2.96
N GLU A 49 9.69 0.10 -2.17
CA GLU A 49 10.81 -0.63 -1.54
C GLU A 49 10.91 -2.04 -2.10
N SER A 50 12.01 -2.73 -1.80
CA SER A 50 12.13 -4.14 -2.16
C SER A 50 11.07 -4.98 -1.43
N LEU A 51 10.62 -6.07 -2.05
CA LEU A 51 9.70 -7.01 -1.38
C LEU A 51 10.32 -7.59 -0.09
N GLN A 52 11.64 -7.77 -0.06
CA GLN A 52 12.36 -8.26 1.10
C GLN A 52 12.27 -7.28 2.28
N ASP A 53 12.45 -5.97 2.02
CA ASP A 53 12.38 -4.95 3.06
C ASP A 53 10.96 -4.81 3.63
N VAL A 54 9.94 -4.88 2.76
CA VAL A 54 8.53 -4.85 3.20
C VAL A 54 8.15 -6.12 3.96
N GLN A 55 8.65 -7.30 3.55
CA GLN A 55 8.45 -8.53 4.32
C GLN A 55 9.15 -8.49 5.69
N ALA A 56 10.31 -7.84 5.79
CA ALA A 56 11.03 -7.69 7.05
C ALA A 56 10.23 -6.89 8.09
N VAL A 57 9.28 -6.04 7.67
CA VAL A 57 8.39 -5.29 8.59
C VAL A 57 7.56 -6.24 9.47
N CYS A 58 7.21 -7.44 8.99
CA CYS A 58 6.49 -8.43 9.79
C CYS A 58 7.23 -8.89 11.06
N PHE A 59 8.50 -8.52 11.24
CA PHE A 59 9.33 -8.85 12.39
C PHE A 59 9.87 -7.59 13.10
N GLN A 60 9.23 -6.45 12.88
CA GLN A 60 9.61 -5.16 13.46
C GLN A 60 8.71 -4.80 14.66
N GLU A 61 8.26 -3.56 14.78
CA GLU A 61 7.48 -3.12 15.94
C GLU A 61 6.04 -3.63 15.83
N ASN A 62 5.59 -4.46 16.79
CA ASN A 62 4.21 -4.93 16.82
C ASN A 62 3.27 -3.82 17.29
N VAL A 63 2.18 -3.62 16.56
CA VAL A 63 1.16 -2.60 16.86
C VAL A 63 -0.24 -3.20 16.67
N THR A 64 -1.24 -2.63 17.35
CA THR A 64 -2.64 -3.01 17.12
C THR A 64 -3.12 -2.44 15.78
N CYS A 65 -3.67 -3.31 14.92
CA CYS A 65 -4.31 -2.91 13.68
C CYS A 65 -5.52 -2.00 13.93
N LYS A 66 -5.95 -1.22 12.94
CA LYS A 66 -7.18 -0.39 13.05
C LYS A 66 -8.44 -1.18 13.37
N ASN A 67 -8.47 -2.47 12.99
CA ASN A 67 -9.58 -3.38 13.28
C ASN A 67 -9.45 -4.11 14.63
N GLY A 68 -8.44 -3.79 15.45
CA GLY A 68 -8.19 -4.38 16.77
C GLY A 68 -7.35 -5.67 16.76
N GLN A 69 -7.01 -6.23 15.59
CA GLN A 69 -6.14 -7.40 15.50
C GLN A 69 -4.69 -7.06 15.94
N GLN A 70 -3.96 -8.07 16.43
CA GLN A 70 -2.61 -7.92 17.00
C GLN A 70 -1.50 -8.38 16.04
N ASN A 71 -1.82 -8.55 14.75
CA ASN A 71 -0.89 -9.02 13.74
C ASN A 71 -0.38 -7.89 12.82
N CYS A 72 -0.54 -6.63 13.23
CA CYS A 72 0.04 -5.49 12.53
C CYS A 72 1.45 -5.18 13.05
N HIS A 73 2.29 -4.71 12.14
CA HIS A 73 3.65 -4.32 12.43
C HIS A 73 3.98 -2.99 11.75
N GLN A 74 4.62 -2.09 12.48
CA GLN A 74 5.11 -0.81 12.00
C GLN A 74 6.56 -0.94 11.55
N SER A 75 6.89 -0.34 10.40
CA SER A 75 8.27 -0.25 9.95
C SER A 75 9.09 0.63 10.91
N ARG A 76 10.37 0.31 11.16
CA ARG A 76 11.31 1.12 11.96
C ARG A 76 11.91 2.28 11.17
N SER A 77 11.86 2.19 9.85
CA SER A 77 12.35 3.22 8.94
C SER A 77 11.20 3.71 8.08
N ASN A 78 11.26 4.99 7.72
CA ASN A 78 10.40 5.55 6.69
C ASN A 78 10.66 4.84 5.36
N MET A 79 9.60 4.57 4.63
CA MET A 79 9.60 3.96 3.31
C MET A 79 9.00 4.92 2.29
N HIS A 80 9.52 4.89 1.07
CA HIS A 80 8.95 5.64 -0.04
C HIS A 80 7.60 5.05 -0.43
N ILE A 81 6.55 5.88 -0.35
CA ILE A 81 5.20 5.47 -0.69
C ILE A 81 4.53 6.47 -1.62
N THR A 82 3.53 5.99 -2.36
CA THR A 82 2.58 6.83 -3.07
C THR A 82 1.17 6.53 -2.60
N ASP A 83 0.52 7.54 -2.03
CA ASP A 83 -0.90 7.52 -1.71
C ASP A 83 -1.72 7.88 -2.96
N CYS A 84 -2.68 7.01 -3.26
CA CYS A 84 -3.66 7.17 -4.32
C CYS A 84 -5.04 7.39 -3.70
N ARG A 85 -5.59 8.58 -3.89
CA ARG A 85 -6.93 8.94 -3.39
C ARG A 85 -7.83 9.31 -4.55
N GLN A 86 -9.01 8.68 -4.63
CA GLN A 86 -10.00 9.00 -5.65
C GLN A 86 -10.39 10.48 -5.57
N THR A 87 -10.40 11.17 -6.71
CA THR A 87 -10.80 12.58 -6.78
C THR A 87 -12.32 12.73 -6.74
N SER A 88 -12.82 13.91 -6.37
CA SER A 88 -14.26 14.19 -6.31
C SER A 88 -14.97 14.05 -7.66
N GLY A 89 -14.27 14.30 -8.77
CA GLY A 89 -14.80 14.14 -10.15
C GLY A 89 -14.73 12.72 -10.70
N SER A 90 -14.15 11.78 -9.97
CA SER A 90 -13.97 10.39 -10.43
C SER A 90 -15.29 9.62 -10.41
N LYS A 91 -15.62 8.97 -11.53
CA LYS A 91 -16.80 8.10 -11.65
C LYS A 91 -16.50 6.89 -12.54
N TYR A 92 -16.82 5.69 -12.06
CA TYR A 92 -16.68 4.46 -12.85
C TYR A 92 -17.44 4.58 -14.20
N PRO A 93 -16.83 4.15 -15.33
CA PRO A 93 -15.55 3.44 -15.45
C PRO A 93 -14.29 4.32 -15.54
N ASN A 94 -14.44 5.64 -15.48
CA ASN A 94 -13.35 6.62 -15.58
C ASN A 94 -12.84 7.03 -14.18
N CYS A 95 -12.12 6.12 -13.53
CA CYS A 95 -11.57 6.38 -12.21
C CYS A 95 -10.38 7.34 -12.27
N LEU A 96 -10.45 8.42 -11.48
CA LEU A 96 -9.42 9.46 -11.38
C LEU A 96 -8.90 9.53 -9.94
N TYR A 97 -7.58 9.69 -9.82
CA TYR A 97 -6.85 9.65 -8.56
C TYR A 97 -5.90 10.84 -8.44
N GLN A 98 -5.85 11.41 -7.24
CA GLN A 98 -4.76 12.24 -6.79
C GLN A 98 -3.58 11.34 -6.40
N THR A 99 -2.40 11.68 -6.91
CA THR A 99 -1.11 11.05 -6.60
C THR A 99 -0.39 11.89 -5.55
N SER A 100 -0.02 11.29 -4.41
CA SER A 100 0.75 11.97 -3.37
C SER A 100 1.95 11.12 -2.95
N ASN A 101 3.15 11.60 -3.27
CA ASN A 101 4.41 10.95 -2.92
C ASN A 101 4.82 11.35 -1.50
N MET A 102 5.20 10.38 -0.67
CA MET A 102 5.53 10.60 0.73
C MET A 102 6.67 9.66 1.17
N ASN A 103 7.29 9.99 2.29
CA ASN A 103 8.21 9.12 3.01
C ASN A 103 7.68 8.95 4.43
N ARG A 104 7.19 7.75 4.76
CA ARG A 104 6.46 7.48 6.02
C ARG A 104 6.72 6.08 6.53
N HIS A 105 6.50 5.86 7.82
CA HIS A 105 6.40 4.52 8.36
C HIS A 105 5.14 3.84 7.82
N ILE A 106 5.23 2.56 7.48
CA ILE A 106 4.06 1.77 7.07
C ILE A 106 3.65 0.83 8.18
N ILE A 107 2.35 0.56 8.28
CA ILE A 107 1.77 -0.45 9.15
C ILE A 107 1.09 -1.49 8.26
N ILE A 108 1.53 -2.74 8.38
CA ILE A 108 1.02 -3.87 7.60
C ILE A 108 0.61 -5.02 8.51
N ALA A 109 -0.47 -5.71 8.14
CA ALA A 109 -0.85 -6.95 8.81
C ALA A 109 -0.13 -8.14 8.16
N CYS A 110 0.39 -9.05 8.97
CA CYS A 110 1.14 -10.22 8.54
C CYS A 110 0.49 -11.53 9.01
N GLU A 111 0.52 -12.55 8.16
CA GLU A 111 -0.09 -13.86 8.42
C GLU A 111 0.69 -14.98 7.71
N GLY A 112 0.41 -16.23 8.12
CA GLY A 112 0.85 -17.43 7.42
C GLY A 112 2.22 -17.98 7.81
N ASN A 113 2.65 -18.99 7.05
CA ASN A 113 3.98 -19.59 7.12
C ASN A 113 4.47 -19.84 5.67
N PRO A 114 5.40 -19.03 5.12
CA PRO A 114 6.15 -17.97 5.79
C PRO A 114 5.25 -16.81 6.25
N TYR A 115 5.66 -16.13 7.33
CA TYR A 115 4.92 -15.00 7.91
C TYR A 115 5.18 -13.74 7.09
N VAL A 116 4.19 -13.34 6.28
CA VAL A 116 4.35 -12.33 5.23
C VAL A 116 3.19 -11.33 5.21
N PRO A 117 3.35 -10.16 4.56
CA PRO A 117 2.31 -9.14 4.49
C PRO A 117 1.07 -9.63 3.73
N VAL A 118 -0.11 -9.33 4.29
CA VAL A 118 -1.42 -9.64 3.69
C VAL A 118 -2.35 -8.45 3.60
N HIS A 119 -2.09 -7.37 4.35
CA HIS A 119 -2.89 -6.15 4.35
C HIS A 119 -2.02 -4.91 4.63
N PHE A 120 -2.34 -3.78 3.98
CA PHE A 120 -1.79 -2.47 4.29
C PHE A 120 -2.79 -1.71 5.17
N ASP A 121 -2.43 -1.48 6.44
CA ASP A 121 -3.34 -0.89 7.45
C ASP A 121 -3.22 0.64 7.48
N ALA A 122 -1.99 1.18 7.48
CA ALA A 122 -1.76 2.62 7.56
C ALA A 122 -0.36 3.05 7.08
N SER A 123 -0.20 4.36 6.92
CA SER A 123 1.10 5.04 6.95
C SER A 123 1.07 6.11 8.04
N VAL A 124 2.13 6.28 8.81
CA VAL A 124 2.23 7.28 9.88
C VAL A 124 3.48 8.13 9.71
N GLU A 125 3.40 9.38 10.17
CA GLU A 125 4.56 10.27 10.25
C GLU A 125 5.40 9.93 11.48
N ASP A 126 6.65 10.40 11.49
CA ASP A 126 7.47 10.37 12.70
C ASP A 126 6.72 11.02 13.85
N SER A 127 6.71 10.38 15.01
CA SER A 127 6.18 10.99 16.23
C SER A 127 7.13 12.11 16.65
N THR A 128 6.72 13.37 16.44
CA THR A 128 7.40 14.55 17.01
C THR A 128 7.35 14.58 18.52
#